data_AF-A0A7S1C8B6-F1
#
_entry.id   AF-A0A7S1C8B6-F1
#
_cell.length_a   1.000
_cell.length_b   1.000
_cell.length_c   1.000
_cell.angle_alpha   90.00
_cell.angle_beta   90.00
_cell.angle_gamma   90.00
#
_symmetry.space_group_name_H-M   'P 1'
#
loop_
_entity.id
_entity.type
_entity.pdbx_description
1 polymer ?
#
loop_
_entity_poly.entity_id
_entity_poly.type
_entity_poly.pdbx_seq_one_letter_code
_entity_poly.pdbx_strand_id
1 'polypeptide(L)'
;NEPTAAALAYGLDKKGSGERNVLVFDLGGGTFDVSLLAIDGGMVEVKATAGDTHLGGEDFDSRMVQHCVDEFRKRTGADISRNARALRRLRTACERAKRTLSSAARASIEI
;
A
#
# COMPACT_ATOMS: atom_id res chain seq x y z
N ASN A 1 15.23 -9.21 6.26
CA ASN A 1 14.47 -8.33 5.34
C ASN A 1 13.01 -8.79 5.36
N GLU A 2 12.07 -7.90 5.08
CA GLU A 2 10.62 -8.21 5.05
C GLU A 2 10.24 -9.42 4.17
N PRO A 3 10.81 -9.64 2.97
CA PRO A 3 10.41 -10.77 2.13
C PRO A 3 10.77 -12.15 2.71
N THR A 4 11.92 -12.29 3.38
CA THR A 4 12.26 -13.55 4.06
C THR A 4 11.34 -13.77 5.27
N ALA A 5 11.00 -12.72 6.02
CA ALA A 5 10.05 -12.82 7.12
C ALA A 5 8.65 -13.25 6.63
N ALA A 6 8.19 -12.69 5.51
CA ALA A 6 6.94 -13.07 4.87
C ALA A 6 6.94 -14.54 4.42
N ALA A 7 8.03 -15.02 3.81
CA ALA A 7 8.16 -16.41 3.37
C ALA A 7 8.15 -17.41 4.54
N LEU A 8 8.84 -17.08 5.65
CA LEU A 8 8.83 -17.87 6.87
C LEU A 8 7.44 -17.87 7.53
N ALA A 9 6.76 -16.72 7.59
CA ALA A 9 5.41 -16.60 8.14
C ALA A 9 4.37 -17.40 7.34
N TYR A 10 4.55 -17.49 6.02
CA TYR A 10 3.67 -18.26 5.14
C TYR A 10 3.88 -19.78 5.25
N GLY A 11 4.87 -20.23 6.03
CA GLY A 11 5.16 -21.65 6.27
C GLY A 11 5.62 -22.39 5.03
N LEU A 12 6.21 -21.68 4.08
CA LEU A 12 6.68 -22.24 2.81
C LEU A 12 7.95 -23.07 2.99
N ASP A 13 8.66 -22.89 4.10
CA ASP A 13 9.77 -23.73 4.58
C ASP A 13 9.35 -25.16 4.94
N LYS A 14 8.06 -25.40 5.23
CA LYS A 14 7.54 -26.66 5.82
C LYS A 14 6.77 -27.56 4.87
N LYS A 15 6.54 -27.16 3.61
CA LYS A 15 5.68 -27.92 2.70
C LYS A 15 6.47 -28.34 1.46
N GLY A 16 6.63 -29.63 1.24
CA GLY A 16 6.94 -30.24 -0.07
C GLY A 16 8.38 -30.67 -0.29
N SER A 17 8.53 -31.69 -1.14
CA SER A 17 9.81 -32.15 -1.68
C SER A 17 10.16 -31.33 -2.94
N GLY A 18 11.29 -30.64 -2.93
CA GLY A 18 11.88 -29.94 -4.09
C GLY A 18 11.93 -28.41 -3.97
N GLU A 19 12.85 -27.81 -4.74
CA GLU A 19 13.04 -26.36 -4.82
C GLU A 19 11.78 -25.65 -5.33
N ARG A 20 11.47 -24.51 -4.71
CA ARG A 20 10.34 -23.65 -5.08
C ARG A 20 10.77 -22.21 -5.22
N ASN A 21 10.35 -21.59 -6.31
CA ASN A 21 10.50 -20.17 -6.50
C ASN A 21 9.22 -19.45 -6.05
N VAL A 22 9.38 -18.44 -5.18
CA VAL A 22 8.31 -17.66 -4.57
C VAL A 22 8.56 -16.19 -4.87
N LEU A 23 7.55 -15.51 -5.41
CA LEU A 23 7.57 -14.06 -5.57
C LEU A 23 6.86 -13.43 -4.38
N VAL A 24 7.57 -12.59 -3.63
CA VAL A 24 6.98 -11.72 -2.61
C VAL A 24 6.71 -10.36 -3.24
N PHE A 25 5.47 -9.91 -3.15
CA PHE A 25 5.03 -8.58 -3.55
C PHE A 25 4.59 -7.84 -2.29
N ASP A 26 5.28 -6.76 -1.95
CA ASP A 26 5.00 -5.93 -0.78
C ASP A 26 4.76 -4.49 -1.23
N LEU A 27 3.51 -4.04 -1.12
CA LEU A 27 3.12 -2.65 -1.39
C LEU A 27 2.61 -2.02 -0.09
N GLY A 28 3.53 -1.37 0.61
CA GLY A 28 3.31 -0.79 1.92
C GLY A 28 2.72 0.61 1.89
N GLY A 29 2.93 1.36 2.98
CA GLY A 29 2.45 2.74 3.11
C GLY A 29 3.22 3.74 2.24
N GLY A 30 4.54 3.57 2.10
CA GLY A 30 5.40 4.48 1.35
C GLY A 30 6.48 3.82 0.50
N THR A 31 6.57 2.48 0.52
CA THR A 31 7.52 1.72 -0.29
C THR A 31 6.82 0.56 -1.00
N PHE A 32 7.40 0.19 -2.14
CA PHE A 32 6.97 -0.95 -2.94
C PHE A 32 8.19 -1.83 -3.21
N ASP A 33 8.15 -3.07 -2.77
CA ASP A 33 9.24 -4.03 -2.90
C ASP A 33 8.76 -5.34 -3.52
N VAL A 34 9.55 -5.89 -4.42
CA VAL A 34 9.34 -7.20 -5.05
C VAL A 34 10.60 -8.03 -4.87
N SER A 35 10.45 -9.23 -4.33
CA SER A 35 11.57 -10.15 -4.12
C SER A 35 11.27 -11.53 -4.67
N LEU A 36 12.22 -12.10 -5.39
CA LEU A 36 12.20 -13.50 -5.82
C LEU A 36 13.01 -14.32 -4.83
N LEU A 37 12.38 -15.32 -4.23
CA LEU A 37 12.96 -16.24 -3.27
C LEU A 37 13.01 -17.65 -3.86
N ALA A 38 14.09 -18.38 -3.61
CA ALA A 38 14.13 -19.82 -3.78
C ALA A 38 14.06 -20.48 -2.40
N ILE A 39 13.20 -21.48 -2.26
CA ILE A 39 13.00 -22.22 -1.01
C ILE A 39 13.25 -23.70 -1.30
N ASP A 40 14.22 -24.29 -0.61
CA ASP A 40 14.53 -25.71 -0.70
C ASP A 40 14.92 -26.26 0.68
N GLY A 41 14.30 -27.37 1.10
CA GLY A 41 14.60 -28.02 2.38
C GLY A 41 14.51 -27.12 3.62
N GLY A 42 13.67 -26.07 3.57
CA GLY A 42 13.54 -25.08 4.65
C GLY A 42 14.59 -23.96 4.63
N MET A 43 15.56 -24.00 3.70
CA MET A 43 16.43 -22.87 3.43
C MET A 43 15.74 -21.90 2.47
N VAL A 44 15.82 -20.60 2.78
CA VAL A 44 15.26 -19.52 1.98
C VAL A 44 16.42 -18.67 1.46
N GLU A 45 16.56 -18.60 0.15
CA GLU A 45 17.56 -17.78 -0.54
C GLU A 45 16.87 -16.65 -1.31
N VAL A 46 17.33 -15.42 -1.13
CA VAL A 46 16.87 -14.27 -1.92
C VAL A 46 17.65 -14.25 -3.24
N LYS A 47 16.97 -14.47 -4.36
CA LYS A 47 17.58 -14.47 -5.69
C LYS A 47 17.70 -13.07 -6.28
N ALA A 48 16.68 -12.24 -6.06
CA ALA A 48 16.66 -10.85 -6.51
C ALA A 48 15.67 -10.03 -5.67
N THR A 49 15.96 -8.75 -5.52
CA THR A 49 15.04 -7.75 -4.94
C THR A 49 15.11 -6.49 -5.78
N ALA A 50 13.95 -5.92 -6.08
CA ALA A 50 13.79 -4.63 -6.76
C ALA A 50 12.55 -3.92 -6.20
N GLY A 51 12.45 -2.61 -6.41
CA GLY A 51 11.34 -1.85 -5.83
C GLY A 51 11.46 -0.35 -6.09
N ASP A 52 10.53 0.39 -5.49
CA ASP A 52 10.49 1.84 -5.43
C ASP A 52 10.31 2.28 -3.97
N THR A 53 11.30 3.01 -3.44
CA THR A 53 11.31 3.47 -2.05
C THR A 53 10.40 4.68 -1.80
N HIS A 54 9.66 5.15 -2.81
CA HIS A 54 8.78 6.32 -2.75
C HIS A 54 7.42 6.05 -3.40
N LEU A 55 6.95 4.81 -3.35
CA LEU A 55 5.64 4.41 -3.87
C LEU A 55 4.89 3.58 -2.84
N GLY A 56 3.69 4.00 -2.44
CA GLY A 56 2.86 3.23 -1.53
C GLY A 56 1.44 3.75 -1.33
N GLY A 57 0.79 3.23 -0.28
CA GLY A 57 -0.56 3.58 0.15
C GLY A 57 -0.82 5.10 0.26
N GLU A 58 0.18 5.87 0.67
CA GLU A 58 0.10 7.32 0.87
C GLU A 58 -0.01 8.10 -0.44
N ASP A 59 0.46 7.56 -1.56
CA ASP A 59 0.31 8.18 -2.88
C ASP A 59 -1.14 8.14 -3.33
N PHE A 60 -1.81 7.01 -3.11
CA PHE A 60 -3.24 6.87 -3.37
C PHE A 60 -4.05 7.82 -2.49
N ASP A 61 -3.70 7.92 -1.20
CA ASP A 61 -4.35 8.87 -0.28
C ASP A 61 -4.16 10.31 -0.75
N SER A 62 -2.94 10.67 -1.17
CA SER A 62 -2.62 12.01 -1.67
C SER A 62 -3.39 12.36 -2.95
N ARG A 63 -3.53 11.40 -3.88
CA ARG A 63 -4.36 11.57 -5.09
C ARG A 63 -5.84 11.76 -4.76
N MET A 64 -6.36 11.00 -3.80
CA MET A 64 -7.75 11.17 -3.33
C MET A 64 -7.95 12.54 -2.65
N VAL A 65 -7.01 12.96 -1.79
CA VAL A 65 -7.07 14.28 -1.15
C VAL A 65 -7.09 15.39 -2.21
N GLN A 66 -6.20 15.33 -3.20
CA GLN A 66 -6.16 16.33 -4.27
C GLN A 66 -7.49 16.41 -5.02
N HIS A 67 -8.05 15.25 -5.41
CA HIS A 67 -9.36 15.19 -6.04
C HIS A 67 -10.46 15.83 -5.18
N CYS A 68 -10.51 15.54 -3.88
CA CYS A 68 -11.48 16.13 -2.96
C CYS A 68 -11.29 17.63 -2.74
N VAL A 69 -10.05 18.13 -2.70
CA VAL A 69 -9.75 19.57 -2.64
C VAL A 69 -10.28 20.28 -3.88
N ASP A 70 -10.04 19.71 -5.07
CA ASP A 70 -10.50 20.28 -6.33
C ASP A 70 -12.03 20.29 -6.43
N GLU A 71 -12.69 19.20 -6.03
CA GLU A 71 -14.15 19.12 -5.97
C GLU A 71 -14.75 20.10 -4.95
N PHE A 72 -14.14 20.26 -3.78
CA PHE A 72 -14.56 21.24 -2.79
C PHE A 72 -14.46 22.67 -3.34
N ARG A 73 -13.36 22.99 -4.03
CA ARG A 73 -13.15 24.29 -4.67
C ARG A 73 -14.18 24.56 -5.75
N LYS A 74 -14.48 23.58 -6.61
CA LYS A 74 -15.51 23.72 -7.66
C LYS A 74 -16.90 24.00 -7.08
N ARG A 75 -17.26 23.35 -5.97
CA ARG A 75 -18.60 23.46 -5.37
C ARG A 75 -18.80 24.70 -4.51
N THR A 76 -17.76 25.14 -3.81
CA THR A 76 -17.86 26.21 -2.81
C THR A 76 -17.15 27.50 -3.21
N GLY A 77 -16.27 27.45 -4.21
CA GLY A 77 -15.36 28.55 -4.56
C GLY A 77 -14.18 28.73 -3.59
N ALA A 78 -14.16 28.02 -2.46
CA ALA A 78 -13.13 28.17 -1.43
C ALA A 78 -11.98 27.16 -1.61
N ASP A 79 -10.75 27.61 -1.33
CA ASP A 79 -9.54 26.79 -1.43
C ASP A 79 -9.04 26.36 -0.05
N ILE A 80 -9.18 25.07 0.26
CA ILE A 80 -8.74 24.50 1.55
C ILE A 80 -7.28 24.03 1.53
N SER A 81 -6.59 24.09 0.39
CA SER A 81 -5.20 23.62 0.25
C SER A 81 -4.22 24.35 1.19
N ARG A 82 -4.56 25.57 1.61
CA ARG A 82 -3.75 26.37 2.54
C ARG A 82 -4.04 26.09 4.01
N ASN A 83 -5.06 25.29 4.33
CA ASN A 83 -5.44 24.97 5.70
C ASN A 83 -4.92 23.58 6.09
N ALA A 84 -3.76 23.54 6.74
CA ALA A 84 -3.11 22.29 7.15
C ALA A 84 -4.00 21.41 8.05
N ARG A 85 -4.81 22.01 8.92
CA ARG A 85 -5.75 21.27 9.79
C ARG A 85 -6.87 20.63 8.98
N ALA A 86 -7.43 21.35 8.01
CA ALA A 86 -8.46 20.82 7.12
C ALA A 86 -7.90 19.69 6.25
N LEU A 87 -6.72 19.89 5.64
CA LEU A 87 -6.05 18.85 4.84
C LEU A 87 -5.75 17.58 5.64
N ARG A 88 -5.32 17.71 6.91
CA ARG A 88 -5.09 16.55 7.76
C ARG A 88 -6.37 15.75 8.00
N ARG A 89 -7.50 16.41 8.29
CA ARG A 89 -8.79 15.75 8.49
C ARG A 89 -9.26 15.05 7.20
N LEU A 90 -9.14 15.74 6.07
CA LEU A 90 -9.46 15.19 4.75
C LEU A 90 -8.61 13.96 4.44
N ARG A 91 -7.29 14.00 4.69
CA ARG A 91 -6.39 12.86 4.48
C ARG A 91 -6.81 11.64 5.29
N THR A 92 -7.12 11.79 6.57
CA THR A 92 -7.63 10.68 7.41
C THR A 92 -8.94 10.12 6.86
N ALA A 93 -9.84 10.98 6.36
CA ALA A 93 -11.09 10.52 5.76
C ALA A 93 -10.86 9.81 4.40
N CYS A 94 -9.93 10.28 3.57
CA CYS A 94 -9.53 9.64 2.33
C CYS A 94 -8.91 8.25 2.56
N GLU A 95 -8.03 8.10 3.56
CA GLU A 95 -7.43 6.80 3.90
C GLU A 95 -8.50 5.79 4.32
N ARG A 96 -9.45 6.21 5.15
CA ARG A 96 -10.62 5.39 5.52
C ARG A 96 -11.46 5.01 4.29
N ALA A 97 -11.76 5.97 3.42
CA ALA A 97 -12.54 5.74 2.21
C ALA A 97 -11.81 4.80 1.24
N LYS A 98 -10.49 4.95 1.05
CA LYS A 98 -9.64 4.05 0.24
C LYS A 98 -9.76 2.61 0.74
N ARG A 99 -9.67 2.41 2.05
CA ARG A 99 -9.82 1.07 2.66
C ARG A 99 -11.22 0.50 2.44
N THR A 100 -12.27 1.31 2.58
CA THR A 100 -13.64 0.88 2.26
C THR A 100 -13.79 0.49 0.79
N LEU A 101 -13.21 1.29 -0.12
CA LEU A 101 -13.25 1.04 -1.58
C LEU A 101 -12.48 -0.22 -2.00
N SER A 102 -11.61 -0.77 -1.14
CA SER A 102 -10.92 -2.04 -1.42
C SER A 102 -11.87 -3.25 -1.35
N SER A 103 -13.05 -3.10 -0.74
CA SER A 103 -14.07 -4.16 -0.61
C SER A 103 -15.47 -3.73 -1.08
N ALA A 104 -15.72 -2.45 -1.28
CA ALA A 104 -17.02 -1.90 -1.65
C ALA A 104 -16.90 -1.03 -2.91
N ALA A 105 -17.96 -1.00 -3.72
CA ALA A 105 -17.98 -0.20 -4.95
C ALA A 105 -18.07 1.32 -4.73
N ARG A 106 -18.43 1.76 -3.51
CA ARG A 106 -18.66 3.18 -3.16
C ARG A 106 -18.25 3.43 -1.70
N ALA A 107 -17.83 4.67 -1.41
CA ALA A 107 -17.56 5.17 -0.07
C ALA A 107 -17.98 6.64 0.04
N SER A 108 -18.32 7.08 1.25
CA SER A 108 -18.63 8.47 1.57
C SER A 108 -17.50 9.10 2.39
N ILE A 109 -17.25 10.39 2.14
CA ILE A 109 -16.28 11.20 2.90
C ILE A 109 -17.07 12.31 3.58
N GLU A 110 -17.11 12.29 4.92
CA GLU A 110 -17.78 13.27 5.77
C GLU A 110 -16.77 13.87 6.74
N ILE A 111 -16.67 15.21 6.80
CA ILE A 111 -15.60 15.93 7.49
C ILE A 111 -16.13 17.20 8.14
#